data_AF-A0A0F9BVX7-F1
#
_entry.id   AF-A0A0F9BVX7-F1
#
_cell.length_a   1.000
_cell.length_b   1.000
_cell.length_c   1.000
_cell.angle_alpha   90.00
_cell.angle_beta   90.00
_cell.angle_gamma   90.00
#
_symmetry.space_group_name_H-M   'P 1'
#
loop_
_entity.id
_entity.type
_entity.pdbx_description
1 polymer ?
#
loop_
_entity_poly.entity_id
_entity_poly.type
_entity_poly.pdbx_seq_one_letter_code
_entity_poly.pdbx_strand_id
1 'polypeptide(L)' 'MGKLNWSDVKFLAQEVAESYASYGPEQSRGARLLALSYCMRIRPGFDCVMFIKEVNEILRTQYGMPEGIK' A
#
# COMPACT_ATOMS: atom_id res chain seq x y z
N MET A 1 -5.81 21.54 -4.73
CA MET A 1 -5.26 20.16 -4.75
C MET A 1 -5.22 19.67 -3.32
N GLY A 2 -5.79 18.49 -3.04
CA GLY A 2 -5.77 17.91 -1.69
C GLY A 2 -4.33 17.70 -1.21
N LYS A 3 -4.08 17.81 0.09
CA LYS A 3 -2.79 17.42 0.68
C LYS A 3 -2.88 15.94 1.02
N LEU A 4 -1.95 15.13 0.51
CA LEU A 4 -1.81 13.74 0.92
C LEU A 4 -1.07 13.72 2.27
N ASN A 5 -1.78 13.42 3.34
CA ASN A 5 -1.19 13.33 4.67
C ASN A 5 -0.72 11.91 4.95
N TRP A 6 0.17 11.75 5.93
CA TRP A 6 0.72 10.43 6.28
C TRP A 6 -0.36 9.46 6.78
N SER A 7 -1.44 9.96 7.39
CA SER A 7 -2.62 9.18 7.77
C SER A 7 -3.28 8.50 6.57
N ASP A 8 -3.40 9.21 5.45
CA ASP A 8 -4.05 8.71 4.24
C ASP A 8 -3.19 7.62 3.60
N VAL A 9 -1.87 7.81 3.62
CA VAL A 9 -0.90 6.83 3.14
C VAL A 9 -0.97 5.54 3.98
N LYS A 10 -1.06 5.66 5.30
CA LYS A 10 -1.20 4.51 6.20
C LYS A 10 -2.50 3.76 5.98
N PHE A 11 -3.62 4.47 5.85
CA PHE A 11 -4.91 3.87 5.53
C PHE A 11 -4.82 3.07 4.22
N LEU A 12 -4.30 3.67 3.15
CA LEU A 12 -4.12 2.98 1.87
C LEU A 12 -3.17 1.78 1.97
N ALA A 13 -2.10 1.88 2.75
CA ALA A 13 -1.18 0.76 2.96
C ALA A 13 -1.84 -0.39 3.72
N GLN A 14 -2.71 -0.09 4.69
CA GLN A 14 -3.52 -1.09 5.41
C GLN A 14 -4.50 -1.80 4.47
N GLU A 15 -5.26 -1.05 3.66
CA GLU A 15 -6.22 -1.63 2.70
C GLU A 15 -5.54 -2.57 1.69
N VAL A 16 -4.34 -2.18 1.20
CA VAL A 16 -3.57 -3.03 0.29
C VAL A 16 -3.05 -4.27 1.01
N ALA A 17 -2.57 -4.15 2.25
CA ALA A 17 -2.09 -5.28 3.04
C ALA A 17 -3.22 -6.26 3.38
N GLU A 18 -4.39 -5.76 3.78
CA GLU A 18 -5.56 -6.57 4.07
C GLU A 18 -6.05 -7.32 2.82
N SER A 19 -6.10 -6.63 1.68
CA SER A 19 -6.44 -7.25 0.39
C SER A 19 -5.45 -8.35 0.01
N TYR A 20 -4.15 -8.11 0.21
CA TYR A 20 -3.10 -9.09 -0.06
C TYR A 20 -3.21 -10.31 0.86
N ALA A 21 -3.41 -10.11 2.16
CA ALA A 21 -3.57 -11.18 3.13
C ALA A 21 -4.83 -12.03 2.88
N SER A 22 -5.92 -11.38 2.44
CA SER A 22 -7.21 -12.05 2.24
C SER A 22 -7.31 -12.81 0.92
N TYR A 23 -6.77 -12.24 -0.16
CA TYR A 23 -7.01 -12.74 -1.52
C TYR A 23 -5.74 -13.18 -2.25
N GLY A 24 -4.57 -12.88 -1.70
CA GLY A 24 -3.28 -13.19 -2.31
C GLY A 24 -2.77 -12.13 -3.30
N PRO A 25 -1.56 -12.33 -3.85
CA PRO A 25 -0.83 -11.33 -4.63
C PRO A 25 -1.47 -10.94 -5.96
N GLU A 26 -2.08 -11.90 -6.67
CA GLU A 26 -2.69 -11.68 -7.98
C GLU A 26 -3.92 -10.77 -7.86
N GLN A 27 -4.80 -11.10 -6.91
CA GLN A 27 -6.08 -10.41 -6.70
C GLN A 27 -5.88 -9.02 -6.06
N SER A 28 -4.88 -8.86 -5.20
CA SER A 28 -4.56 -7.59 -4.55
C SER A 28 -3.76 -6.61 -5.41
N ARG A 29 -3.27 -7.05 -6.59
CA ARG A 29 -2.50 -6.20 -7.52
C ARG A 29 -3.27 -4.94 -7.90
N GLY A 30 -4.58 -5.06 -8.12
CA GLY A 30 -5.45 -3.93 -8.45
C GLY A 30 -5.51 -2.87 -7.34
N ALA A 31 -5.69 -3.31 -6.09
CA ALA A 31 -5.71 -2.42 -4.92
C ALA A 31 -4.41 -1.63 -4.79
N ARG A 32 -3.27 -2.32 -4.95
CA ARG A 32 -1.94 -1.68 -4.94
C ARG A 32 -1.80 -0.62 -6.04
N LEU A 33 -2.16 -0.94 -7.27
CA LEU A 33 -2.03 -0.02 -8.40
C LEU A 33 -2.93 1.21 -8.23
N LEU A 34 -4.15 1.03 -7.73
CA LEU A 34 -5.09 2.12 -7.46
C LEU A 34 -4.55 3.07 -6.38
N ALA A 35 -4.06 2.52 -5.26
CA ALA A 35 -3.49 3.29 -4.16
C ALA A 35 -2.27 4.12 -4.62
N LEU A 36 -1.34 3.49 -5.35
CA LEU A 36 -0.17 4.19 -5.89
C LEU A 36 -0.58 5.30 -6.88
N SER A 37 -1.51 5.02 -7.80
CA SER A 37 -1.99 6.02 -8.76
C SER A 37 -2.64 7.20 -8.07
N TYR A 38 -3.41 6.96 -6.99
CA TYR A 38 -4.01 8.01 -6.19
C TYR A 38 -2.94 8.86 -5.51
N CYS A 39 -1.97 8.25 -4.82
CA CYS A 39 -0.88 8.94 -4.14
C CYS A 39 -0.07 9.82 -5.10
N MET A 40 0.29 9.30 -6.28
CA MET A 40 1.04 10.04 -7.30
C MET A 40 0.24 11.20 -7.91
N ARG A 41 -1.10 11.06 -8.03
CA ARG A 41 -1.96 12.14 -8.54
C ARG A 41 -2.07 13.30 -7.55
N ILE A 42 -2.16 13.00 -6.25
CA ILE A 42 -2.28 14.02 -5.20
C ILE A 42 -0.92 14.65 -4.89
N ARG A 43 0.15 13.85 -4.89
CA ARG A 43 1.52 14.27 -4.63
C ARG A 43 2.43 13.83 -5.78
N PRO A 44 2.63 14.68 -6.81
CA PRO A 44 3.64 14.43 -7.83
C PRO A 44 5.02 14.19 -7.18
N GLY A 45 5.70 13.12 -7.60
CA GLY A 45 6.96 12.69 -6.96
C GLY A 45 6.79 11.88 -5.66
N PHE A 46 5.60 11.34 -5.40
CA PHE A 46 5.37 10.41 -4.29
C PHE A 46 6.33 9.20 -4.34
N ASP A 47 6.90 8.83 -3.19
CA ASP A 47 7.84 7.73 -3.07
C ASP A 47 7.09 6.39 -2.99
N CYS A 48 6.92 5.75 -4.15
CA CYS A 48 6.29 4.44 -4.26
C CYS A 48 7.07 3.34 -3.52
N VAL A 49 8.39 3.48 -3.37
CA VAL A 49 9.22 2.48 -2.69
C VAL A 49 8.95 2.52 -1.19
N MET A 50 8.84 3.72 -0.61
CA MET A 50 8.45 3.89 0.79
C MET A 50 7.05 3.35 1.07
N PHE A 51 6.10 3.56 0.16
CA PHE A 51 4.76 2.99 0.28
C PHE A 51 4.77 1.45 0.29
N ILE A 52 5.52 0.82 -0.63
CA ILE A 52 5.64 -0.64 -0.67
C ILE A 52 6.31 -1.17 0.61
N LYS A 53 7.30 -0.46 1.15
CA LYS A 53 7.92 -0.81 2.44
C LYS A 53 6.91 -0.77 3.60
N GLU A 54 6.06 0.25 3.66
CA GLU A 54 5.01 0.36 4.69
C GLU A 54 4.02 -0.82 4.58
N VAL A 55 3.58 -1.16 3.36
CA VAL A 55 2.71 -2.33 3.14
C VAL A 55 3.37 -3.62 3.61
N ASN A 56 4.65 -3.83 3.27
CA ASN A 56 5.40 -5.01 3.68
C ASN A 56 5.61 -5.08 5.20
N GLU A 57 5.78 -3.94 5.85
CA GLU A 57 5.86 -3.87 7.31
C GLU A 57 4.52 -4.26 7.96
N ILE A 58 3.39 -3.80 7.43
CA ILE A 58 2.05 -4.19 7.89
C ILE A 58 1.83 -5.69 7.70
N LEU A 59 2.13 -6.23 6.51
CA LEU A 59 2.01 -7.66 6.21
C LEU A 59 2.83 -8.52 7.19
N ARG A 60 4.04 -8.10 7.50
CA ARG A 60 4.92 -8.80 8.45
C ARG A 60 4.40 -8.71 9.88
N THR A 61 4.01 -7.51 10.34
CA THR A 61 3.71 -7.24 11.76
C THR A 61 2.29 -7.63 12.16
N GLN A 62 1.30 -7.45 11.28
CA GLN A 62 -0.10 -7.70 11.59
C GLN A 62 -0.59 -9.06 11.07
N TYR A 63 -0.06 -9.53 9.94
CA TYR A 63 -0.53 -10.75 9.27
C TYR A 63 0.50 -11.89 9.29
N GLY A 64 1.71 -11.66 9.82
CA GLY A 64 2.75 -12.69 9.92
C GLY A 64 3.27 -13.19 8.57
N MET A 65 3.15 -12.39 7.50
CA MET A 65 3.53 -12.78 6.14
C MET A 65 4.95 -12.29 5.82
N PRO A 66 5.97 -13.18 5.78
CA PRO A 66 7.35 -12.79 5.51
C PRO A 66 7.60 -12.48 4.02
N GLU A 67 6.83 -13.09 3.12
CA GLU A 67 6.85 -12.80 1.70
C GLU A 67 5.88 -11.64 1.41
N GLY A 68 6.42 -10.43 1.45
CA GLY A 68 5.70 -9.21 1.10
C GLY A 68 5.51 -9.02 -0.41
N ILE A 69 5.00 -7.86 -0.74
CA ILE A 69 4.85 -7.36 -2.10
C ILE A 69 6.23 -7.11 -2.74
N LYS A 70 6.41 -7.61 -3.96
CA LYS A 70 7.56 -7.33 -4.84
C LYS A 70 7.33 -6.12 -5.75
#